data_AF-A0A3D2IEL9-F1
#
_entry.id   AF-A0A3D2IEL9-F1
#
_cell.length_a   1.000
_cell.length_b   1.000
_cell.length_c   1.000
_cell.angle_alpha   90.00
_cell.angle_beta   90.00
_cell.angle_gamma   90.00
#
_symmetry.space_group_name_H-M   'P 1'
#
loop_
_entity.id
_entity.type
_entity.pdbx_description
1 polymer ?
#
loop_
_entity_poly.entity_id
_entity_poly.type
_entity_poly.pdbx_seq_one_letter_code
_entity_poly.pdbx_strand_id
1 'polypeptide(L)'
;VAYAYGPVAPSETGLTSGVEFNATNNASVAITEYGNTANIGTNNGISLFAGPRDDPFFMDFAQYGEIIAGNASSFNDPGADTFAGTNVMSVVVEVPKSTLGSAETINTWVQAKNRIN
;
A
#
# COMPACT_ATOMS: atom_id res chain seq x y z
N VAL A 1 -2.74 -12.00 -7.65
CA VAL A 1 -3.72 -10.99 -8.11
C VAL A 1 -4.14 -10.17 -6.91
N ALA A 2 -4.24 -8.86 -7.05
CA ALA A 2 -4.79 -7.95 -6.05
C ALA A 2 -6.16 -7.45 -6.52
N TYR A 3 -7.01 -7.10 -5.57
CA TYR A 3 -8.36 -6.59 -5.80
C TYR A 3 -8.60 -5.35 -4.94
N ALA A 4 -9.28 -4.35 -5.51
CA ALA A 4 -9.79 -3.20 -4.80
C ALA A 4 -11.31 -3.16 -4.97
N TYR A 5 -12.02 -2.85 -3.88
CA TYR A 5 -13.47 -2.75 -3.85
C TYR A 5 -13.85 -1.40 -3.21
N GLY A 6 -14.79 -0.70 -3.84
CA GLY A 6 -15.15 0.67 -3.49
C GLY A 6 -14.47 1.73 -4.37
N PRO A 7 -14.64 3.02 -4.07
CA PRO A 7 -15.30 3.56 -2.87
C PRO A 7 -16.80 3.22 -2.82
N VAL A 8 -17.28 2.86 -1.63
CA VAL A 8 -18.68 2.53 -1.35
C VAL A 8 -18.98 2.79 0.13
N ALA A 9 -20.22 3.11 0.47
CA ALA A 9 -20.64 3.17 1.87
C ALA A 9 -20.57 1.77 2.50
N PRO A 10 -20.08 1.64 3.74
CA PRO A 10 -19.98 0.33 4.39
C PRO A 10 -21.37 -0.27 4.65
N SER A 11 -21.54 -1.57 4.38
CA SER A 11 -22.79 -2.30 4.63
C SER A 11 -22.99 -2.60 6.11
N GLU A 12 -21.90 -2.71 6.87
CA GLU A 12 -21.87 -2.91 8.32
C GLU A 12 -20.96 -1.86 8.97
N THR A 13 -21.40 -1.29 10.08
CA THR A 13 -20.63 -0.31 10.86
C THR A 13 -20.51 -0.74 12.31
N GLY A 14 -19.47 -0.30 13.01
CA GLY A 14 -19.21 -0.64 14.41
C GLY A 14 -17.98 -1.51 14.59
N LEU A 15 -17.97 -2.35 15.63
CA LEU A 15 -16.82 -3.18 16.00
C LEU A 15 -16.57 -4.36 15.07
N THR A 16 -17.51 -4.64 14.17
CA THR A 16 -17.40 -5.69 13.16
C THR A 16 -17.79 -5.10 11.82
N SER A 17 -16.85 -5.19 10.87
CA SER A 17 -17.02 -4.75 9.49
C SER A 17 -15.91 -5.40 8.64
N GLY A 18 -15.97 -5.26 7.33
CA GLY A 18 -15.03 -5.93 6.44
C GLY A 18 -14.97 -5.35 5.03
N VAL A 19 -14.38 -6.14 4.13
CA VAL A 19 -14.24 -5.78 2.73
C VAL A 19 -15.58 -5.92 2.01
N GLU A 20 -15.95 -4.88 1.27
CA GLU A 20 -17.19 -4.79 0.49
C GLU A 20 -17.07 -5.57 -0.84
N PHE A 21 -17.03 -6.90 -0.79
CA PHE A 21 -16.79 -7.74 -1.97
C PHE A 21 -17.79 -7.54 -3.13
N ASN A 22 -18.98 -7.01 -2.83
CA ASN A 22 -20.03 -6.74 -3.80
C ASN A 22 -20.06 -5.29 -4.31
N ALA A 23 -19.03 -4.48 -4.02
CA ALA A 23 -18.96 -3.11 -4.49
C ALA A 23 -18.99 -3.04 -6.03
N THR A 24 -19.90 -2.22 -6.58
CA THR A 24 -20.00 -1.95 -8.02
C THR A 24 -18.71 -1.37 -8.59
N ASN A 25 -18.09 -0.48 -7.83
CA ASN A 25 -16.76 0.03 -8.09
C ASN A 25 -15.75 -0.99 -7.60
N ASN A 26 -14.98 -1.58 -8.50
CA ASN A 26 -13.90 -2.50 -8.16
C ASN A 26 -12.87 -2.53 -9.28
N ALA A 27 -11.66 -2.96 -8.97
CA ALA A 27 -10.61 -3.22 -9.94
C ALA A 27 -9.78 -4.44 -9.50
N SER A 28 -9.14 -5.10 -10.46
CA SER A 28 -8.20 -6.19 -10.17
C SER A 28 -6.97 -6.07 -11.04
N VAL A 29 -5.83 -6.54 -10.51
CA VAL A 29 -4.55 -6.49 -11.23
C VAL A 29 -3.69 -7.69 -10.88
N ALA A 30 -2.96 -8.21 -11.88
CA ALA A 30 -1.89 -9.15 -11.61
C ALA A 30 -0.81 -8.47 -10.76
N ILE A 31 -0.22 -9.20 -9.81
CA ILE A 31 0.89 -8.66 -9.03
C ILE A 31 2.04 -8.43 -10.00
N THR A 32 2.55 -7.20 -10.04
CA THR A 32 3.73 -6.85 -10.82
C THR A 32 4.94 -7.55 -10.21
N GLU A 33 5.71 -8.27 -11.01
CA GLU A 33 6.96 -8.88 -10.53
C GLU A 33 8.06 -7.81 -10.40
N TYR A 34 9.05 -8.09 -9.56
CA TYR A 34 10.17 -7.17 -9.38
C TYR A 34 10.94 -6.96 -10.69
N GLY A 35 11.30 -5.71 -10.98
CA GLY A 35 12.03 -5.33 -12.20
C GLY A 35 11.18 -5.28 -13.47
N ASN A 36 9.91 -5.69 -13.42
CA ASN A 36 9.02 -5.64 -14.57
C ASN A 36 8.24 -4.31 -14.64
N THR A 37 7.77 -3.98 -15.85
CA THR A 37 6.87 -2.85 -16.07
C THR A 37 5.59 -3.01 -15.24
N ALA A 38 5.09 -1.90 -14.69
CA ALA A 38 3.91 -1.91 -13.83
C ALA A 38 2.68 -2.47 -14.54
N ASN A 39 2.04 -3.49 -13.93
CA ASN A 39 0.69 -3.87 -14.28
C ASN A 39 -0.27 -2.87 -13.63
N ILE A 40 -1.15 -2.28 -14.44
CA ILE A 40 -2.20 -1.37 -13.97
C ILE A 40 -3.56 -1.96 -14.35
N GLY A 41 -4.38 -2.27 -13.35
CA GLY A 41 -5.76 -2.69 -13.54
C GLY A 41 -6.67 -1.49 -13.52
N THR A 42 -7.50 -1.31 -14.54
CA THR A 42 -8.44 -0.18 -14.62
C THR A 42 -9.87 -0.66 -14.78
N ASN A 43 -10.79 -0.16 -13.96
CA ASN A 43 -12.22 -0.43 -14.11
C ASN A 43 -13.05 0.68 -13.45
N ASN A 44 -14.15 1.09 -14.08
CA ASN A 44 -15.02 2.18 -13.59
C ASN A 44 -14.28 3.47 -13.18
N GLY A 45 -13.20 3.81 -13.89
CA GLY A 45 -12.36 4.99 -13.59
C GLY A 45 -11.40 4.83 -12.41
N ILE A 46 -11.37 3.65 -11.77
CA ILE A 46 -10.41 3.29 -10.72
C ILE A 46 -9.17 2.70 -11.39
N SER A 47 -7.99 3.08 -10.92
CA SER A 47 -6.72 2.46 -11.28
C SER A 47 -6.11 1.75 -10.08
N LEU A 48 -5.67 0.52 -10.27
CA LEU A 48 -5.08 -0.32 -9.25
C LEU A 48 -3.69 -0.80 -9.69
N PHE A 49 -2.70 -0.57 -8.84
CA PHE A 49 -1.39 -1.17 -8.92
C PHE A 49 -1.15 -2.07 -7.69
N ALA A 50 -0.48 -3.20 -7.90
CA ALA A 50 0.07 -4.01 -6.82
C ALA A 50 1.40 -4.66 -7.25
N GLY A 51 2.38 -4.62 -6.37
CA GLY A 51 3.68 -5.27 -6.56
C GLY A 51 4.81 -4.62 -5.76
N PRO A 52 6.02 -5.19 -5.84
CA PRO A 52 7.23 -4.66 -5.23
C PRO A 52 7.51 -3.23 -5.66
N ARG A 53 7.69 -2.34 -4.70
CA ARG A 53 8.28 -1.02 -4.89
C ARG A 53 9.37 -0.79 -3.86
N ASP A 54 10.30 0.09 -4.21
CA ASP A 54 11.33 0.53 -3.30
C ASP A 54 10.68 1.11 -2.05
N ASP A 55 11.18 0.75 -0.87
CA ASP A 55 10.64 1.26 0.40
C ASP A 55 10.75 2.80 0.41
N PRO A 56 9.65 3.55 0.59
CA PRO A 56 9.72 5.00 0.63
C PRO A 56 10.40 5.56 1.90
N PHE A 57 10.71 4.72 2.88
CA PHE A 57 11.41 5.12 4.10
C PHE A 57 12.92 5.04 3.94
N PHE A 58 13.58 6.18 4.10
CA PHE A 58 15.03 6.24 4.28
C PHE A 58 15.40 5.99 5.75
N MET A 59 16.37 5.11 6.02
CA MET A 59 16.90 4.94 7.37
C MET A 59 18.35 4.45 7.40
N ASP A 60 19.23 5.17 8.11
CA ASP A 60 20.59 4.73 8.44
C ASP A 60 20.60 3.91 9.75
N PHE A 61 20.20 2.63 9.65
CA PHE A 61 20.09 1.74 10.81
C PHE A 61 21.43 1.45 11.47
N ALA A 62 22.50 1.35 10.69
CA ALA A 62 23.84 1.13 11.25
C ALA A 62 24.23 2.31 12.14
N GLN A 63 24.07 3.54 11.65
CA GLN A 63 24.37 4.73 12.43
C GLN A 63 23.42 4.91 13.61
N TYR A 64 22.14 4.59 13.45
CA TYR A 64 21.21 4.55 14.58
C TYR A 64 21.69 3.61 15.69
N GLY A 65 22.19 2.42 15.34
CA GLY A 65 22.80 1.48 16.29
C GLY A 65 23.97 2.08 17.05
N GLU A 66 24.89 2.75 16.36
CA GLU A 66 26.04 3.42 16.99
C GLU A 66 25.62 4.56 17.92
N ILE A 67 24.59 5.32 17.58
CA ILE A 67 24.04 6.37 18.45
C ILE A 67 23.46 5.77 19.73
N ILE A 68 22.65 4.72 19.61
CA ILE A 68 22.05 4.04 20.77
C ILE A 68 23.11 3.36 21.64
N ALA A 69 24.19 2.85 21.04
CA ALA A 69 25.34 2.30 21.76
C ALA A 69 26.20 3.37 22.46
N GLY A 70 26.00 4.66 22.16
CA GLY A 70 26.81 5.76 22.68
C GLY A 70 28.14 5.96 21.96
N ASN A 71 28.34 5.30 20.81
CA ASN A 71 29.54 5.38 20.00
C ASN A 71 29.49 6.53 18.99
N ALA A 72 28.29 7.08 18.74
CA ALA A 72 28.08 8.24 17.87
C ALA A 72 27.10 9.24 18.51
N SER A 73 27.25 10.51 18.15
CA SER A 73 26.41 11.61 18.65
C SER A 73 25.39 12.13 17.65
N SER A 74 25.48 11.74 16.38
CA SER A 74 24.58 12.17 15.31
C SER A 74 24.50 11.15 14.19
N PHE A 75 23.53 11.34 13.28
CA PHE A 75 23.49 10.64 12.00
C PHE A 75 24.61 11.11 11.05
N ASN A 76 24.91 10.29 10.05
CA ASN A 76 25.84 10.62 8.98
C ASN A 76 25.20 11.58 7.96
N ASP A 77 26.02 12.38 7.27
CA ASP A 77 25.60 13.25 6.18
C ASP A 77 26.57 13.13 4.98
N PRO A 78 26.17 12.48 3.86
CA PRO A 78 24.90 11.79 3.69
C PRO A 78 24.85 10.48 4.49
N GLY A 79 23.66 10.13 4.99
CA GLY A 79 23.43 8.84 5.64
C GLY A 79 23.33 7.68 4.65
N ALA A 80 23.51 6.45 5.15
CA ALA A 80 23.33 5.24 4.34
C ALA A 80 21.87 4.75 4.39
N ASP A 81 21.20 4.64 3.25
CA ASP A 81 19.85 4.07 3.20
C ASP A 81 19.91 2.55 3.34
N THR A 82 19.59 2.04 4.53
CA THR A 82 19.61 0.60 4.82
C THR A 82 18.56 -0.16 4.02
N PHE A 83 17.46 0.50 3.65
CA PHE A 83 16.36 -0.13 2.94
C PHE A 83 16.39 0.12 1.43
N ALA A 84 17.35 0.90 0.93
CA ALA A 84 17.52 1.09 -0.50
C ALA A 84 17.61 -0.25 -1.24
N GLY A 85 16.75 -0.45 -2.23
CA GLY A 85 16.68 -1.67 -3.02
C GLY A 85 15.96 -2.83 -2.32
N THR A 86 15.49 -2.64 -1.08
CA THR A 86 14.58 -3.60 -0.44
C THR A 86 13.16 -3.35 -0.93
N ASN A 87 12.50 -4.43 -1.32
CA ASN A 87 11.16 -4.35 -1.88
C ASN A 87 10.10 -4.48 -0.80
N VAL A 88 9.18 -3.53 -0.74
CA VAL A 88 7.92 -3.67 0.00
C VAL A 88 6.80 -4.00 -0.98
N MET A 89 5.91 -4.93 -0.60
CA MET A 89 4.67 -5.14 -1.34
C MET A 89 3.81 -3.88 -1.22
N SER A 90 3.67 -3.12 -2.30
CA SER A 90 2.87 -1.91 -2.33
C SER A 90 1.56 -2.14 -3.08
N VAL A 91 0.51 -1.46 -2.63
CA VAL A 91 -0.79 -1.38 -3.29
C VAL A 91 -1.15 0.09 -3.44
N VAL A 92 -1.47 0.52 -4.65
CA VAL A 92 -1.91 1.89 -4.95
C VAL A 92 -3.29 1.81 -5.59
N VAL A 93 -4.25 2.55 -5.02
CA VAL A 93 -5.60 2.66 -5.54
C VAL A 93 -5.88 4.13 -5.84
N GLU A 94 -6.04 4.45 -7.10
CA GLU A 94 -6.48 5.76 -7.55
C GLU A 94 -7.98 5.70 -7.83
N VAL A 95 -8.73 6.63 -7.25
CA VAL A 95 -10.19 6.71 -7.40
C VAL A 95 -10.61 8.11 -7.83
N PRO A 96 -11.61 8.28 -8.72
CA PRO A 96 -12.09 9.60 -9.07
C PRO A 96 -12.72 10.28 -7.85
N LYS A 97 -12.38 11.55 -7.58
CA LYS A 97 -12.92 12.29 -6.43
C LYS A 97 -14.45 12.30 -6.38
N SER A 98 -15.12 12.32 -7.53
CA SER A 98 -16.58 12.25 -7.63
C SER A 98 -17.18 10.97 -7.04
N THR A 99 -16.43 9.87 -7.00
CA THR A 99 -16.89 8.59 -6.42
C THR A 99 -16.89 8.58 -4.88
N LEU A 100 -16.18 9.51 -4.24
CA LEU A 100 -16.13 9.65 -2.78
C LEU A 100 -17.39 10.34 -2.22
N GLY A 101 -18.20 10.96 -3.08
CA GLY A 101 -19.41 11.67 -2.67
C GLY A 101 -19.11 12.82 -1.70
N SER A 102 -19.93 12.93 -0.64
CA SER A 102 -19.78 13.90 0.44
C SER A 102 -19.15 13.31 1.70
N ALA A 103 -18.44 12.17 1.58
CA ALA A 103 -17.82 11.54 2.74
C ALA A 103 -16.71 12.43 3.32
N GLU A 104 -16.80 12.73 4.62
CA GLU A 104 -15.78 13.48 5.35
C GLU A 104 -14.63 12.58 5.84
N THR A 105 -14.90 11.27 5.96
CA THR A 105 -13.95 10.28 6.44
C THR A 105 -13.85 9.13 5.45
N ILE A 106 -12.62 8.71 5.16
CA ILE A 106 -12.31 7.52 4.36
C ILE A 106 -11.73 6.46 5.28
N ASN A 107 -12.32 5.28 5.27
CA ASN A 107 -11.80 4.10 5.96
C ASN A 107 -11.35 3.06 4.93
N THR A 108 -10.41 2.21 5.33
CA THR A 108 -9.91 1.13 4.47
C THR A 108 -9.92 -0.19 5.22
N TRP A 109 -10.22 -1.26 4.48
CA TRP A 109 -10.11 -2.64 4.93
C TRP A 109 -9.12 -3.38 4.05
N VAL A 110 -8.20 -4.11 4.67
CA VAL A 110 -7.19 -4.88 3.95
C VAL A 110 -7.23 -6.33 4.42
N GLN A 111 -7.24 -7.25 3.48
CA GLN A 111 -7.10 -8.68 3.74
C GLN A 111 -5.94 -9.23 2.91
N ALA A 112 -5.00 -9.89 3.58
CA ALA A 112 -4.00 -10.73 2.93
C ALA A 112 -4.48 -12.19 3.00
N LYS A 113 -4.57 -12.85 1.84
CA LYS A 113 -4.98 -14.26 1.74
C LYS A 113 -3.87 -15.06 1.08
N ASN A 114 -3.51 -16.18 1.71
CA ASN A 114 -2.68 -17.18 1.06
C ASN A 114 -3.51 -17.87 -0.02
N ARG A 115 -2.93 -18.06 -1.22
CA ARG A 115 -3.57 -18.91 -2.22
C ARG A 115 -3.43 -20.36 -1.75
N ILE A 116 -4.53 -20.94 -1.28
CA ILE A 116 -4.61 -22.39 -1.09
C ILE A 116 -4.91 -22.97 -2.48
N ASN A 117 -4.01 -23.81 -2.98
CA ASN A 117 -4.17 -24.48 -4.28
C ASN A 117 -5.25 -25.54 -4.21
#